data_AF-A0A8I1RA33-F1
#
_entry.id   AF-A0A8I1RA33-F1
#
_cell.length_a   1.000
_cell.length_b   1.000
_cell.length_c   1.000
_cell.angle_alpha   90.00
_cell.angle_beta   90.00
_cell.angle_gamma   90.00
#
_symmetry.space_group_name_H-M   'P 1'
#
loop_
_entity.id
_entity.type
_entity.pdbx_description
1 polymer ?
#
loop_
_entity_poly.entity_id
_entity_poly.type
_entity_poly.pdbx_seq_one_letter_code
_entity_poly.pdbx_strand_id
1 'polypeptide(L)'
;MNAYDCAVIVSNDSDLAESLRLVKAQNGKVIGLVTPGAPKRQTSRQLRECADFVKPIRAWMLESSQLDDHIPGTTIHKPFRW
;
A
#
# COMPACT_ATOMS: atom_id res chain seq x y z
N MET A 1 21.03 13.52 3.79
CA MET A 1 19.76 13.24 4.49
C MET A 1 18.68 14.10 3.83
N ASN A 2 17.43 13.61 3.68
CA ASN A 2 16.36 14.16 2.81
C ASN A 2 16.37 13.70 1.34
N ALA A 3 16.45 12.39 1.10
CA ALA A 3 16.34 11.87 -0.27
C ALA A 3 14.91 11.86 -0.84
N TYR A 4 13.89 12.16 -0.02
CA TYR A 4 12.49 12.15 -0.40
C TYR A 4 11.67 13.16 0.43
N ASP A 5 10.55 13.59 -0.14
CA ASP A 5 9.59 14.49 0.49
C ASP A 5 8.41 13.75 1.12
N CYS A 6 8.01 12.63 0.52
CA CYS A 6 6.91 11.78 0.95
C CYS A 6 7.32 10.31 0.90
N ALA A 7 6.97 9.56 1.95
CA ALA A 7 7.10 8.10 1.99
C ALA A 7 5.71 7.47 1.86
N VAL A 8 5.56 6.51 0.95
CA VAL A 8 4.32 5.72 0.80
C VAL A 8 4.57 4.30 1.29
N ILE A 9 3.82 3.88 2.31
CA ILE A 9 3.90 2.55 2.90
C ILE A 9 2.71 1.73 2.42
N VAL A 10 2.98 0.60 1.77
CA VAL A 10 1.96 -0.34 1.31
C VAL A 10 1.88 -1.50 2.29
N SER A 11 1.06 -1.36 3.34
CA SER A 11 0.92 -2.39 4.39
C SER A 11 -0.36 -2.20 5.20
N ASN A 12 -0.83 -3.27 5.85
CA ASN A 12 -1.84 -3.20 6.91
C ASN A 12 -1.39 -3.91 8.19
N ASP A 13 -0.07 -3.98 8.38
CA ASP A 13 0.60 -4.60 9.51
C ASP A 13 0.84 -3.57 10.63
N SER A 14 0.19 -3.79 11.78
CA SER A 14 0.27 -2.91 12.95
C SER A 14 1.68 -2.75 13.50
N ASP A 15 2.56 -3.72 13.29
CA ASP A 15 3.89 -3.73 13.90
C ASP A 15 4.77 -2.59 13.36
N LEU A 16 4.43 -2.03 12.20
CA LEU A 16 5.11 -0.86 11.63
C LEU A 16 4.76 0.46 12.33
N ALA A 17 3.74 0.50 13.18
CA ALA A 17 3.23 1.76 13.74
C ALA A 17 4.29 2.53 14.53
N GLU A 18 5.09 1.85 15.35
CA GLU A 18 6.10 2.52 16.17
C GLU A 18 7.25 3.10 15.32
N SER A 19 7.68 2.36 14.30
CA SER A 19 8.66 2.87 13.34
C SER A 19 8.15 4.12 12.61
N LEU A 20 6.87 4.15 12.22
CA LEU A 20 6.27 5.32 11.58
C LEU A 20 6.18 6.52 12.52
N ARG A 21 5.87 6.31 13.81
CA ARG A 21 5.87 7.37 14.82
C ARG A 21 7.23 8.02 14.97
N LEU A 22 8.29 7.21 15.06
CA LEU A 22 9.66 7.70 15.20
C LEU A 22 10.08 8.55 13.99
N VAL A 23 9.84 8.05 12.77
CA VAL A 23 10.17 8.80 11.53
C VAL A 23 9.38 10.09 11.45
N LYS A 24 8.10 10.08 11.81
CA LYS A 24 7.26 11.29 11.81
C LYS A 24 7.77 12.33 12.82
N ALA A 25 8.13 11.89 14.01
CA ALA A 25 8.65 12.76 15.07
C ALA A 25 10.02 13.36 14.74
N GLN A 26 10.90 12.62 14.07
CA GLN A 26 12.29 13.02 13.83
C GLN A 26 12.49 13.77 12.51
N ASN A 27 11.73 13.43 11.46
CA ASN A 27 12.02 13.89 10.10
C ASN A 27 10.92 14.78 9.50
N GLY A 28 9.76 14.89 10.16
CA GLY A 28 8.64 15.73 9.68
C GLY A 28 8.16 15.39 8.27
N LYS A 29 8.39 14.17 7.80
CA LYS A 29 8.08 13.72 6.43
C LYS A 29 6.59 13.43 6.29
N VAL A 30 6.06 13.66 5.09
CA VAL A 30 4.71 13.22 4.74
C VAL A 30 4.69 11.71 4.61
N ILE A 31 3.74 11.06 5.28
CA ILE A 31 3.56 9.61 5.31
C ILE A 31 2.21 9.25 4.69
N GLY A 32 2.24 8.63 3.52
CA GLY A 32 1.09 8.01 2.88
C GLY A 32 0.96 6.55 3.25
N LEU A 33 -0.26 6.09 3.55
CA LEU A 33 -0.53 4.69 3.85
C LEU A 33 -1.48 4.08 2.81
N VAL A 34 -1.04 3.02 2.14
CA VAL A 34 -1.84 2.23 1.20
C VAL A 34 -2.10 0.86 1.81
N THR A 35 -3.36 0.52 2.07
CA THR A 35 -3.70 -0.71 2.81
C THR A 35 -4.45 -1.73 1.94
N PRO A 36 -4.03 -3.01 1.92
CA PRO A 36 -4.77 -4.07 1.22
C PRO A 36 -6.01 -4.54 1.99
N GLY A 37 -6.90 -5.23 1.27
CA GLY A 37 -7.99 -6.01 1.85
C GLY A 37 -9.32 -5.28 2.00
N ALA A 38 -9.42 -4.00 1.60
CA ALA A 38 -10.70 -3.30 1.61
C ALA A 38 -11.68 -3.90 0.58
N PRO A 39 -12.99 -3.94 0.87
CA PRO A 39 -13.64 -3.46 2.10
C PRO A 39 -13.63 -4.47 3.26
N LYS A 40 -13.23 -5.74 3.03
CA LYS A 40 -13.31 -6.83 4.01
C LYS A 40 -12.44 -6.59 5.25
N ARG A 41 -11.26 -5.99 5.06
CA ARG A 41 -10.30 -5.65 6.11
C ARG A 41 -10.19 -4.14 6.21
N GLN A 42 -10.38 -3.62 7.42
CA GLN A 42 -10.20 -2.21 7.72
C GLN A 42 -8.72 -1.87 7.88
N THR A 43 -8.35 -0.62 7.61
CA THR A 43 -7.02 -0.11 7.90
C THR A 43 -6.76 -0.17 9.40
N SER A 44 -5.58 -0.65 9.79
CA SER A 44 -5.10 -0.66 11.16
C SER A 44 -5.19 0.74 11.75
N ARG A 45 -5.83 0.84 12.91
CA ARG A 45 -5.99 2.11 13.62
C ARG A 45 -4.63 2.73 13.96
N GLN A 46 -3.69 1.92 14.45
CA GLN A 46 -2.36 2.37 14.86
C GLN A 46 -1.57 2.95 13.67
N LEU A 47 -1.66 2.33 12.49
CA LEU A 47 -1.02 2.86 11.27
C LEU A 47 -1.68 4.16 10.82
N ARG A 48 -3.02 4.21 10.84
CA ARG A 48 -3.78 5.39 10.43
C ARG A 48 -3.47 6.61 11.29
N GLU A 49 -3.22 6.44 12.58
CA GLU A 49 -2.83 7.54 13.48
C GLU A 49 -1.45 8.14 13.11
N CYS A 50 -0.60 7.37 12.42
CA CYS A 50 0.73 7.81 12.02
C CYS A 50 0.75 8.41 10.59
N ALA A 51 -0.20 8.05 9.74
CA ALA A 51 -0.26 8.50 8.35
C ALA A 51 -0.91 9.88 8.20
N ASP A 52 -0.46 10.65 7.22
CA ASP A 52 -1.08 11.93 6.82
C ASP A 52 -2.24 11.71 5.85
N PHE A 53 -2.18 10.64 5.05
CA PHE A 53 -3.31 10.20 4.24
C PHE A 53 -3.35 8.68 4.12
N VAL A 54 -4.56 8.14 3.94
CA VAL A 54 -4.81 6.71 3.81
C VAL A 54 -5.57 6.41 2.52
N LYS A 55 -5.07 5.48 1.71
CA LYS A 55 -5.69 5.02 0.47
C LYS A 55 -5.80 3.50 0.48
N PRO A 56 -6.93 2.92 0.91
CA PRO A 56 -7.07 1.47 0.90
C PRO A 56 -7.30 0.97 -0.54
N ILE A 57 -6.61 -0.10 -0.92
CA ILE A 57 -6.68 -0.71 -2.25
C ILE A 57 -8.07 -1.34 -2.42
N ARG A 58 -8.77 -0.92 -3.48
CA ARG A 58 -10.09 -1.45 -3.86
C ARG A 58 -9.93 -2.55 -4.91
N ALA A 59 -10.92 -3.45 -5.00
CA ALA A 59 -10.94 -4.55 -5.97
C ALA A 59 -10.70 -4.05 -7.40
N TRP A 60 -11.40 -2.99 -7.83
CA TRP A 60 -11.26 -2.41 -9.17
C TRP A 60 -9.85 -1.89 -9.47
N MET A 61 -9.10 -1.42 -8.47
CA MET A 61 -7.71 -0.97 -8.67
C MET A 61 -6.79 -2.14 -8.97
N LEU A 62 -7.05 -3.30 -8.35
CA LEU A 62 -6.30 -4.52 -8.65
C LEU A 62 -6.67 -5.03 -10.03
N GLU A 63 -7.98 -5.07 -10.36
CA GLU A 63 -8.46 -5.48 -11.68
C GLU A 63 -7.84 -4.65 -12.81
N SER A 64 -7.76 -3.32 -12.64
CA SER A 64 -7.15 -2.42 -13.62
C SER A 64 -5.63 -2.48 -13.68
N SER A 65 -4.98 -3.13 -12.69
CA SER A 65 -3.51 -3.24 -12.61
C SER A 65 -3.01 -4.64 -12.97
N GLN A 66 -3.88 -5.51 -13.46
CA GLN A 66 -3.46 -6.82 -13.97
C GLN A 66 -2.76 -6.66 -15.32
N LEU A 67 -1.85 -7.59 -15.61
CA LEU A 67 -1.32 -7.76 -16.96
C LEU A 67 -2.45 -8.21 -17.89
N ASP A 68 -2.23 -8.02 -19.20
CA ASP A 68 -3.09 -8.57 -20.22
C ASP A 68 -3.19 -10.11 -20.10
N ASP A 69 -4.25 -10.69 -20.66
CA ASP A 69 -4.46 -12.14 -20.62
C ASP A 69 -3.23 -12.90 -21.12
N HIS A 70 -2.61 -12.42 -22.20
CA HIS A 70 -1.40 -12.98 -22.78
C HIS A 70 -0.21 -12.06 -22.52
N ILE A 71 0.88 -12.61 -21.96
CA ILE A 71 2.11 -11.85 -21.76
C ILE A 71 2.88 -11.78 -23.09
N PRO A 72 3.13 -10.57 -23.65
CA PRO A 72 3.79 -10.42 -24.94
C PRO A 72 5.16 -11.12 -24.99
N GLY A 73 5.41 -11.85 -26.09
CA GLY A 73 6.68 -12.58 -26.27
C GLY A 73 6.78 -13.91 -25.53
N THR A 74 5.69 -14.40 -24.92
CA THR A 74 5.64 -15.69 -24.21
C THR A 74 4.46 -16.54 -24.68
N THR A 75 4.30 -17.75 -24.14
CA THR A 75 3.06 -18.55 -24.26
C THR A 75 2.24 -18.53 -22.95
N ILE A 76 2.55 -17.60 -22.04
CA ILE A 76 1.93 -17.53 -20.73
C ILE A 76 0.61 -16.78 -20.85
N HIS A 77 -0.46 -17.45 -20.43
CA HIS A 77 -1.79 -16.88 -20.32
C HIS A 77 -2.23 -16.79 -18.87
N LYS A 78 -3.12 -15.84 -18.57
CA LYS A 78 -3.76 -15.72 -17.27
C LYS A 78 -4.51 -17.03 -16.96
N PRO A 79 -4.36 -17.58 -15.74
CA PRO A 79 -5.07 -18.80 -15.37
C PRO A 79 -6.57 -18.53 -15.27
N PHE A 80 -7.38 -19.52 -15.67
CA PHE A 80 -8.85 -19.43 -15.60
C PHE A 80 -9.36 -19.19 -14.16
N ARG A 81 -8.61 -19.68 -13.16
CA ARG A 81 -8.85 -19.48 -11.73
C ARG A 81 -7.52 -19.35 -10.99
N TRP A 82 -7.53 -18.61 -9.88
CA TRP A 82 -6.42 -18.52 -8.92
C TRP A 82 -6.48 -19.67 -7.92
#